data_AF-A0A8H2K444-F1
#
_entry.id   AF-A0A8H2K444-F1
#
_cell.length_a   1.000
_cell.length_b   1.000
_cell.length_c   1.000
_cell.angle_alpha   90.00
_cell.angle_beta   90.00
_cell.angle_gamma   90.00
#
_symmetry.space_group_name_H-M   'P 1'
#
loop_
_entity.id
_entity.type
_entity.pdbx_description
1 polymer ?
#
loop_
_entity_poly.entity_id
_entity_poly.type
_entity_poly.pdbx_seq_one_letter_code
_entity_poly.pdbx_strand_id
1 'polypeptide(L)'
;MITRREAALRLDIPLEMARRHDIPNRMSEAEFAEIETNPPAWLVQSRANRTGKRPVWAQLTCTVCGFTEAARPKKWWPAFTYLTCDWHAADELPPAADGMYRSEVDGIGSRFVGIVDEKP
;
A
#
# COMPACT_ATOMS: atom_id res chain seq x y z
N MET A 1 16.22 13.81 4.55
CA MET A 1 15.36 13.63 5.74
C MET A 1 14.09 12.97 5.29
N ILE A 2 13.70 11.89 5.95
CA ILE A 2 12.47 11.15 5.66
C ILE A 2 11.37 11.55 6.64
N THR A 3 10.12 11.39 6.21
CA THR A 3 8.95 11.64 7.08
C THR A 3 8.61 10.44 7.96
N ARG A 4 7.83 10.63 9.03
CA ARG A 4 7.28 9.49 9.82
C ARG A 4 6.54 8.48 8.94
N ARG A 5 5.76 8.96 7.96
CA ARG A 5 5.00 8.08 7.05
C ARG A 5 5.94 7.23 6.24
N GLU A 6 6.99 7.82 5.70
CA GLU A 6 8.02 7.12 4.93
C GLU A 6 8.80 6.13 5.78
N ALA A 7 9.18 6.50 7.01
CA ALA A 7 9.78 5.56 7.96
C ALA A 7 8.85 4.37 8.26
N ALA A 8 7.55 4.62 8.46
CA ALA A 8 6.56 3.57 8.69
C ALA A 8 6.39 2.63 7.48
N LEU A 9 6.46 3.17 6.26
CA LEU A 9 6.47 2.37 5.03
C LEU A 9 7.69 1.46 4.98
N ARG A 10 8.89 2.03 5.14
CA ARG A 10 10.16 1.29 5.05
C ARG A 10 10.30 0.23 6.15
N LEU A 11 9.83 0.51 7.37
CA LEU A 11 9.82 -0.45 8.47
C LEU A 11 8.70 -1.50 8.37
N ASP A 12 7.80 -1.37 7.40
CA ASP A 12 6.58 -2.18 7.24
C ASP A 12 5.72 -2.22 8.52
N ILE A 13 5.47 -1.05 9.11
CA ILE A 13 4.62 -0.89 10.30
C ILE A 13 3.46 0.09 10.06
N PRO A 14 2.32 -0.04 10.77
CA PRO A 14 1.26 0.95 10.70
C PRO A 14 1.73 2.33 11.21
N LEU A 15 1.13 3.40 10.69
CA LEU A 15 1.45 4.77 11.14
C LEU A 15 1.14 4.98 12.63
N GLU A 16 0.14 4.28 13.13
CA GLU A 16 -0.29 4.26 14.52
C GLU A 16 0.78 3.63 15.42
N MET A 17 1.47 2.59 14.96
CA MET A 17 2.62 2.00 15.66
C MET A 17 3.80 2.97 15.66
N ALA A 18 4.09 3.61 14.52
CA ALA A 18 5.13 4.63 14.45
C ALA A 18 4.88 5.79 15.43
N ARG A 19 3.62 6.21 15.59
CA ARG A 19 3.23 7.23 16.59
C ARG A 19 3.35 6.71 18.02
N ARG A 20 2.89 5.49 18.29
CA ARG A 20 2.91 4.87 19.63
C ARG A 20 4.32 4.68 20.17
N HIS A 21 5.30 4.44 19.28
CA HIS A 21 6.69 4.23 19.64
C HIS A 21 7.58 5.44 19.32
N ASP A 22 6.99 6.64 19.30
CA ASP A 22 7.70 7.92 19.23
C ASP A 22 8.67 8.09 18.05
N ILE A 23 8.36 7.46 16.91
CA ILE A 23 9.05 7.77 15.66
C ILE A 23 8.83 9.27 15.37
N PRO A 24 9.87 10.10 15.19
CA PRO A 24 9.72 11.54 15.02
C PRO A 24 9.01 11.90 13.70
N ASN A 25 8.48 13.14 13.61
CA ASN A 25 7.79 13.63 12.40
C ASN A 25 8.71 13.60 11.17
N ARG A 26 10.00 13.88 11.38
CA ARG A 26 11.07 13.79 10.41
C ARG A 26 12.31 13.21 11.08
N MET A 27 13.10 12.45 10.34
CA MET A 27 14.42 11.95 10.76
C MET A 27 15.38 11.95 9.56
N SER A 28 16.66 11.89 9.83
CA SER A 28 17.72 11.66 8.85
C SER A 28 17.75 10.20 8.38
N GLU A 29 18.43 9.94 7.26
CA GLU A 29 18.70 8.57 6.79
C GLU A 29 19.57 7.80 7.79
N ALA A 30 20.49 8.48 8.49
CA ALA A 30 21.38 7.86 9.47
C ALA A 30 20.60 7.36 10.70
N GLU A 31 19.70 8.18 11.24
CA GLU A 31 18.81 7.76 12.34
C GLU A 31 17.90 6.61 11.93
N PHE A 32 17.41 6.60 10.69
CA PHE A 32 16.63 5.49 10.16
C PHE A 32 17.46 4.21 10.05
N ALA A 33 18.67 4.30 9.49
CA ALA A 33 19.58 3.17 9.34
C ALA A 33 19.98 2.56 10.70
N GLU A 34 20.09 3.40 11.74
CA GLU A 34 20.32 2.93 13.11
C GLU A 34 19.14 2.09 13.63
N ILE A 35 17.89 2.51 13.39
CA ILE A 35 16.69 1.72 13.74
C ILE A 35 16.65 0.39 12.98
N GLU A 36 17.11 0.36 11.72
CA GLU A 36 17.16 -0.88 10.94
C GLU A 36 18.26 -1.83 11.42
N THR A 37 19.44 -1.29 11.72
CA THR A 37 20.63 -2.05 12.13
C THR A 37 20.51 -2.54 13.56
N ASN A 38 20.01 -1.69 14.45
CA ASN A 38 19.85 -1.94 15.88
C ASN A 38 18.36 -1.80 16.27
N PRO A 39 17.48 -2.71 15.81
CA PRO A 39 16.05 -2.56 15.98
C PRO A 39 15.66 -2.63 17.46
N PRO A 40 14.82 -1.69 17.93
CA PRO A 40 14.32 -1.73 19.30
C PRO A 40 13.47 -2.99 19.53
N ALA A 41 13.40 -3.44 20.79
CA ALA A 41 12.73 -4.70 21.14
C ALA A 41 11.27 -4.79 20.64
N TRP A 42 10.53 -3.67 20.67
CA TRP A 42 9.15 -3.64 20.17
C TRP A 42 9.06 -3.90 18.66
N LEU A 43 10.05 -3.46 17.87
CA LEU A 43 10.07 -3.66 16.42
C LEU A 43 10.42 -5.10 16.08
N VAL A 44 11.38 -5.68 16.81
CA VAL A 44 11.72 -7.11 16.73
C VAL A 44 10.48 -7.96 17.04
N GLN A 45 9.79 -7.66 18.15
CA GLN A 45 8.58 -8.37 18.55
C GLN A 45 7.44 -8.19 17.54
N SER A 46 7.21 -6.97 17.05
CA SER A 46 6.20 -6.69 16.04
C SER A 46 6.42 -7.49 14.77
N ARG A 47 7.68 -7.63 14.32
CA ARG A 47 8.05 -8.45 13.16
C ARG A 47 7.85 -9.94 13.43
N ALA A 48 8.22 -10.43 14.60
CA ALA A 48 8.01 -11.82 15.01
C ALA A 48 6.52 -12.20 15.09
N ASN A 49 5.67 -11.27 15.55
CA ASN A 49 4.23 -11.47 15.68
C ASN A 49 3.47 -11.41 14.35
N ARG A 50 4.13 -11.10 13.23
CA ARG A 50 3.47 -10.97 11.93
C ARG A 50 3.00 -12.35 11.45
N THR A 51 1.71 -12.64 11.65
CA THR A 51 1.06 -13.86 11.14
C THR A 51 0.60 -13.64 9.70
N GLY A 52 1.19 -14.38 8.75
CA GLY A 52 0.84 -14.34 7.34
C GLY A 52 1.81 -13.55 6.46
N LYS A 53 1.66 -13.69 5.13
CA LYS A 53 2.57 -13.08 4.13
C LYS A 53 2.13 -11.69 3.66
N ARG A 54 1.00 -11.16 4.15
CA ARG A 54 0.47 -9.89 3.67
C ARG A 54 1.27 -8.73 4.29
N PRO A 55 1.84 -7.83 3.47
CA PRO A 55 2.53 -6.66 3.98
C PRO A 55 1.53 -5.69 4.64
N VAL A 56 2.03 -4.81 5.51
CA VAL A 56 1.18 -3.78 6.13
C VAL A 56 0.74 -2.75 5.08
N TRP A 57 1.60 -2.54 4.08
CA TRP A 57 1.39 -1.62 2.96
C TRP A 57 1.41 -2.38 1.64
N ALA A 58 0.48 -2.08 0.74
CA ALA A 58 0.55 -2.49 -0.65
C ALA A 58 0.93 -1.28 -1.52
N GLN A 59 1.77 -1.53 -2.51
CA GLN A 59 2.05 -0.57 -3.57
C GLN A 59 0.93 -0.67 -4.61
N LEU A 60 0.13 0.39 -4.73
CA LEU A 60 -0.81 0.60 -5.82
C LEU A 60 -0.05 1.22 -6.99
N THR A 61 -0.33 0.77 -8.21
CA THR A 61 0.30 1.29 -9.43
C THR A 61 -0.74 1.41 -10.51
N CYS A 62 -0.86 2.61 -11.09
CA CYS A 62 -1.79 2.86 -12.18
C CYS A 62 -1.27 2.14 -13.41
N THR A 63 -2.13 1.32 -14.01
CA THR A 63 -1.80 0.51 -15.18
C THR A 63 -1.53 1.39 -16.41
N VAL A 64 -2.15 2.57 -16.48
CA VAL A 64 -2.05 3.48 -17.63
C VAL A 64 -0.80 4.36 -17.55
N CYS A 65 -0.62 5.11 -16.46
CA CYS A 65 0.45 6.11 -16.35
C CYS A 65 1.59 5.75 -15.39
N GLY A 66 1.48 4.63 -14.66
CA GLY A 66 2.50 4.21 -13.69
C GLY A 66 2.53 5.01 -12.39
N PHE A 67 1.60 5.95 -12.17
CA PHE A 67 1.46 6.63 -10.88
C PHE A 67 1.36 5.61 -9.74
N THR A 68 2.01 5.86 -8.60
CA THR A 68 2.03 4.91 -7.49
C THR A 68 1.64 5.51 -6.16
N GLU A 69 0.98 4.72 -5.33
CA GLU A 69 0.66 5.06 -3.95
C GLU A 69 0.86 3.84 -3.04
N ALA A 70 1.53 4.01 -1.90
CA ALA A 70 1.49 3.00 -0.85
C ALA A 70 0.25 3.18 0.04
N ALA A 71 -0.60 2.16 0.12
CA ALA A 71 -1.85 2.18 0.89
C ALA A 71 -1.99 0.93 1.77
N ARG A 72 -2.77 1.01 2.85
CA ARG A 72 -3.06 -0.15 3.71
C ARG A 72 -4.16 -1.01 3.07
N PRO A 73 -3.88 -2.28 2.72
CA PRO A 73 -4.89 -3.17 2.16
C PRO A 73 -6.08 -3.32 3.11
N LYS A 74 -7.29 -3.24 2.57
CA LYS A 74 -8.50 -3.46 3.34
C LYS A 74 -9.00 -4.88 3.14
N LYS A 75 -9.66 -5.43 4.16
CA LYS A 75 -10.22 -6.79 4.09
C LYS A 75 -11.25 -6.94 2.95
N TRP A 76 -11.94 -5.85 2.60
CA TRP A 76 -12.98 -5.84 1.58
C TRP A 76 -12.44 -5.64 0.16
N TRP A 77 -11.15 -5.31 -0.02
CA TRP A 77 -10.58 -5.16 -1.36
C TRP A 77 -10.66 -6.50 -2.11
N PRO A 78 -11.22 -6.52 -3.34
CA PRO A 78 -11.22 -7.71 -4.16
C PRO A 78 -9.82 -7.99 -4.74
N ALA A 79 -9.71 -9.08 -5.49
CA ALA A 79 -8.59 -9.26 -6.39
C ALA A 79 -8.81 -8.35 -7.62
N PHE A 80 -7.98 -7.32 -7.76
CA PHE A 80 -8.07 -6.41 -8.89
C PHE A 80 -7.45 -7.04 -10.14
N THR A 81 -8.12 -6.89 -11.28
CA THR A 81 -7.55 -7.16 -12.61
C THR A 81 -6.60 -6.03 -13.00
N TYR A 82 -7.04 -4.78 -12.78
CA TYR A 82 -6.25 -3.57 -13.01
C TYR A 82 -6.47 -2.56 -11.89
N LEU A 83 -5.55 -1.61 -11.80
CA LEU A 83 -5.68 -0.42 -10.99
C LEU A 83 -5.50 0.80 -11.89
N THR A 84 -6.38 1.80 -11.77
CA THR A 84 -6.23 3.12 -12.40
C THR A 84 -6.16 4.18 -11.32
N CYS A 85 -5.44 5.27 -11.59
CA CYS A 85 -5.57 6.46 -10.74
C CYS A 85 -6.82 7.24 -11.16
N ASP A 86 -7.27 8.17 -10.32
CA ASP A 86 -8.45 9.03 -10.52
C ASP A 86 -8.39 9.97 -11.75
N TRP A 87 -7.28 9.96 -12.50
CA TRP A 87 -7.14 10.66 -13.77
C TRP A 87 -7.39 9.79 -15.00
N HIS A 88 -7.48 8.46 -14.82
CA HIS A 88 -7.68 7.52 -15.91
C HIS A 88 -8.93 6.68 -15.71
N ALA A 89 -9.63 6.47 -16.82
CA ALA A 89 -10.88 5.72 -16.84
C ALA A 89 -10.67 4.26 -17.29
N ALA A 90 -11.68 3.43 -17.01
CA ALA A 90 -11.64 2.01 -17.32
C ALA A 90 -11.61 1.69 -18.82
N ASP A 91 -11.93 2.66 -19.69
CA ASP A 91 -11.90 2.54 -21.16
C ASP A 91 -10.50 2.76 -21.76
N GLU A 92 -9.58 3.34 -21.00
CA GLU A 92 -8.15 3.44 -21.36
C GLU A 92 -7.39 2.12 -21.11
N LEU A 93 -8.02 1.16 -20.45
CA LEU A 93 -7.47 -0.17 -20.23
C LEU A 93 -7.81 -1.11 -21.39
N PRO A 94 -7.07 -2.23 -21.54
CA PRO A 94 -7.50 -3.29 -22.43
C PRO A 94 -8.96 -3.69 -22.16
N PRO A 95 -9.76 -3.99 -23.20
CA PRO A 95 -11.14 -4.44 -23.00
C PRO A 95 -11.17 -5.73 -22.17
N ALA A 96 -12.25 -5.93 -21.42
CA ALA A 96 -12.45 -7.18 -20.69
C ALA A 96 -12.50 -8.36 -21.68
N ALA A 97 -11.96 -9.51 -21.28
CA ALA A 97 -11.97 -10.70 -22.12
C ALA A 97 -13.41 -11.16 -22.42
N ASP A 98 -13.60 -11.85 -23.54
CA ASP A 98 -14.92 -12.34 -23.96
C ASP A 98 -15.63 -13.12 -22.84
N GLY A 99 -16.88 -12.71 -22.56
CA GLY A 99 -17.70 -13.32 -21.50
C GLY A 99 -17.37 -12.86 -20.07
N MET A 100 -16.48 -11.87 -19.89
CA MET A 100 -16.27 -11.19 -18.61
C MET A 100 -17.04 -9.87 -18.55
N TYR A 101 -17.49 -9.52 -17.34
CA TYR A 101 -18.07 -8.23 -17.00
C TYR A 101 -17.05 -7.41 -16.21
N ARG A 102 -16.88 -6.14 -16.61
CA ARG A 102 -16.02 -5.17 -15.92
C ARG A 102 -16.83 -4.37 -14.91
N SER A 103 -16.32 -4.28 -13.69
CA SER A 103 -16.81 -3.38 -12.65
C SER A 103 -15.70 -2.51 -12.07
N GLU A 104 -16.09 -1.32 -11.61
CA GLU A 104 -15.23 -0.37 -10.92
C GLU A 104 -15.48 -0.42 -9.41
N VAL A 105 -14.41 -0.30 -8.63
CA VAL A 105 -14.42 -0.35 -7.18
C VAL A 105 -13.72 0.89 -6.64
N ASP A 106 -14.50 1.81 -6.10
CA ASP A 106 -14.00 3.04 -5.50
C ASP A 106 -13.37 2.83 -4.12
N GLY A 107 -12.69 3.87 -3.61
CA GLY A 107 -12.15 3.88 -2.25
C GLY A 107 -10.88 3.05 -2.08
N ILE A 108 -10.13 2.85 -3.17
CA ILE A 108 -8.81 2.20 -3.16
C ILE A 108 -7.76 3.28 -2.98
N GLY A 109 -6.92 3.15 -1.94
CA GLY A 109 -5.96 4.18 -1.59
C GLY A 109 -6.60 5.56 -1.41
N SER A 110 -5.88 6.61 -1.80
CA SER A 110 -6.36 7.99 -1.81
C SER A 110 -6.85 8.45 -3.18
N ARG A 111 -6.34 7.84 -4.25
CA ARG A 111 -6.57 8.27 -5.65
C ARG A 111 -6.67 7.10 -6.62
N PHE A 112 -7.09 5.93 -6.17
CA PHE A 112 -7.17 4.74 -7.02
C PHE A 112 -8.60 4.23 -7.15
N VAL A 113 -8.89 3.72 -8.34
CA VAL A 113 -10.07 2.92 -8.66
C VAL A 113 -9.59 1.51 -8.99
N GLY A 114 -10.22 0.52 -8.36
CA GLY A 114 -10.00 -0.89 -8.65
C GLY A 114 -10.85 -1.35 -9.80
N ILE A 115 -10.27 -2.09 -10.74
CA ILE A 115 -11.00 -2.69 -11.86
C ILE A 115 -11.04 -4.19 -11.66
N VAL A 116 -12.23 -4.76 -11.73
CA VAL A 116 -12.47 -6.20 -11.61
C VAL A 116 -13.16 -6.69 -12.88
N ASP A 117 -12.49 -7.58 -13.59
CA ASP A 117 -13.05 -8.33 -14.71
C ASP A 117 -13.38 -9.74 -14.22
N GLU A 118 -14.67 -10.08 -14.15
CA GLU A 118 -15.13 -11.38 -13.63
C GLU A 118 -16.27 -11.95 -14.46
N LYS A 119 -16.59 -13.24 -14.26
CA LYS A 119 -17.75 -13.84 -14.91
C LYS A 119 -19.04 -13.32 -14.26
N PRO A 120 -20.13 -13.15 -15.03
CA PRO A 120 -21.44 -12.79 -14.50
C PRO A 120 -21.96 -13.77 -13.44
#